data_AF-A0A852VQE8-F1
#
_entry.id   AF-A0A852VQE8-F1
#
_cell.length_a   1.000
_cell.length_b   1.000
_cell.length_c   1.000
_cell.angle_alpha   90.00
_cell.angle_beta   90.00
_cell.angle_gamma   90.00
#
_symmetry.space_group_name_H-M   'P 1'
#
loop_
_entity.id
_entity.type
_entity.pdbx_description
1 polymer ?
#
loop_
_entity_poly.entity_id
_entity_poly.type
_entity_poly.pdbx_seq_one_letter_code
_entity_poly.pdbx_strand_id
1 'polypeptide(L)'
;MQLSIIRRGPALACDDHQDTAPLRAGDRAPDATKLMTVEGERRLFDLKSGGQFTLLHFGASGAVESSPFDLKNFHVVGQPIGSDDIVDSEGHLASAYCAADRTLVLVRPGGYMALISDAGDISAVSEYLATIG
;
A
#
# COMPACT_ATOMS: atom_id res chain seq x y z
N MET A 1 14.11 -9.11 -30.68
CA MET A 1 13.48 -9.70 -29.48
C MET A 1 14.26 -9.20 -28.29
N GLN A 2 13.69 -8.27 -27.51
CA GLN A 2 14.46 -7.41 -26.61
C GLN A 2 14.12 -7.73 -25.14
N LEU A 3 15.10 -8.36 -24.50
CA LEU A 3 15.50 -8.30 -23.09
C LEU A 3 14.41 -8.35 -22.00
N SER A 4 14.04 -9.57 -21.61
CA SER A 4 13.42 -9.91 -20.33
C SER A 4 14.46 -9.83 -19.21
N ILE A 5 14.61 -8.67 -18.56
CA ILE A 5 15.41 -8.55 -17.34
C ILE A 5 14.52 -8.93 -16.15
N ILE A 6 14.51 -10.22 -15.80
CA ILE A 6 13.91 -10.70 -14.55
C ILE A 6 15.00 -10.54 -13.47
N ARG A 7 14.88 -9.51 -12.62
CA ARG A 7 15.76 -9.39 -11.44
C ARG A 7 15.26 -10.35 -10.35
N ARG A 8 15.96 -11.45 -10.14
CA ARG A 8 15.87 -12.28 -8.93
C ARG A 8 17.04 -11.94 -8.01
N GLY A 9 16.74 -11.37 -6.86
CA GLY A 9 17.60 -11.20 -5.69
C GLY A 9 16.72 -11.31 -4.43
N PRO A 10 17.27 -11.50 -3.23
CA PRO A 10 16.43 -11.74 -2.05
C PRO A 10 15.51 -10.53 -1.82
N ALA A 11 14.21 -10.79 -1.85
CA ALA A 11 13.08 -9.99 -1.37
C ALA A 11 13.32 -8.48 -1.13
N LEU A 12 13.57 -7.69 -2.18
CA LEU A 12 13.37 -6.24 -2.07
C LEU A 12 11.90 -5.85 -2.26
N ALA A 13 11.03 -6.82 -2.50
CA ALA A 13 9.59 -6.61 -2.55
C ALA A 13 8.94 -7.93 -2.14
N CYS A 14 8.03 -7.89 -1.17
CA CYS A 14 7.06 -8.96 -1.02
C CYS A 14 5.97 -8.75 -2.08
N ASP A 15 5.67 -9.80 -2.81
CA ASP A 15 4.60 -9.90 -3.78
C ASP A 15 4.10 -11.34 -3.67
N ASP A 16 3.33 -11.59 -2.60
CA ASP A 16 2.60 -12.85 -2.42
C ASP A 16 1.22 -12.81 -3.13
N HIS A 17 0.98 -11.73 -3.87
CA HIS A 17 -0.26 -11.48 -4.58
C HIS A 17 -0.46 -12.56 -5.65
N GLN A 18 -1.72 -12.93 -5.92
CA GLN A 18 -2.03 -14.03 -6.84
C GLN A 18 -1.29 -13.87 -8.17
N ASP A 19 -0.67 -14.93 -8.70
CA ASP A 19 0.25 -14.89 -9.86
C ASP A 19 -0.41 -14.39 -11.17
N THR A 20 -1.75 -14.33 -11.21
CA THR A 20 -2.55 -13.77 -12.32
C THR A 20 -2.99 -12.32 -12.12
N ALA A 21 -2.73 -11.72 -10.97
CA ALA A 21 -3.15 -10.36 -10.68
C ALA A 21 -2.40 -9.33 -11.56
N PRO A 22 -3.09 -8.26 -11.98
CA PRO A 22 -2.55 -7.29 -12.92
C PRO A 22 -1.55 -6.30 -12.30
N LEU A 23 -1.37 -6.33 -10.97
CA LEU A 23 -0.58 -5.38 -10.20
C LEU A 23 0.52 -6.10 -9.43
N ARG A 24 1.74 -5.58 -9.54
CA ARG A 24 2.95 -6.14 -8.93
C ARG A 24 3.77 -5.08 -8.24
N ALA A 25 4.58 -5.50 -7.27
CA ALA A 25 5.57 -4.61 -6.69
C ALA A 25 6.50 -4.04 -7.79
N GLY A 26 6.74 -2.73 -7.73
CA GLY A 26 7.41 -1.96 -8.77
C GLY A 26 6.47 -1.25 -9.73
N ASP A 27 5.20 -1.63 -9.82
CA ASP A 27 4.21 -0.91 -10.61
C ASP A 27 3.86 0.44 -9.98
N ARG A 28 3.31 1.34 -10.82
CA ARG A 28 2.82 2.61 -10.32
C ARG A 28 1.56 2.38 -9.48
N ALA A 29 1.55 2.95 -8.28
CA ALA A 29 0.40 2.90 -7.40
C ALA A 29 -0.82 3.53 -8.10
N PRO A 30 -1.92 2.77 -8.29
CA PRO A 30 -3.18 3.30 -8.81
C PRO A 30 -3.67 4.48 -7.98
N ASP A 31 -4.45 5.37 -8.60
CA ASP A 31 -5.21 6.38 -7.87
C ASP A 31 -6.63 5.87 -7.61
N ALA A 32 -7.24 6.35 -6.54
CA ALA A 32 -8.63 6.04 -6.19
C ALA A 32 -9.32 7.30 -5.70
N THR A 33 -10.54 7.55 -6.17
CA THR A 33 -11.34 8.74 -5.85
C THR A 33 -12.51 8.37 -4.94
N LYS A 34 -13.14 9.39 -4.33
CA LYS A 34 -14.29 9.25 -3.42
C LYS A 34 -13.96 8.49 -2.13
N LEU A 35 -12.75 8.68 -1.64
CA LEU A 35 -12.32 8.15 -0.35
C LEU A 35 -12.77 9.10 0.74
N MET A 36 -13.55 8.63 1.70
CA MET A 36 -14.03 9.48 2.78
C MET A 36 -13.07 9.39 3.97
N THR A 37 -12.57 10.53 4.44
CA THR A 37 -11.82 10.63 5.70
C THR A 37 -12.61 11.46 6.71
N VAL A 38 -12.09 11.60 7.93
CA VAL A 38 -12.65 12.54 8.93
C VAL A 38 -12.65 14.00 8.45
N GLU A 39 -11.83 14.34 7.47
CA GLU A 39 -11.72 15.70 6.90
C GLU A 39 -12.61 15.91 5.66
N GLY A 40 -13.28 14.86 5.16
CA GLY A 40 -14.13 14.90 3.98
C GLY A 40 -13.69 13.96 2.86
N GLU A 41 -14.27 14.13 1.69
CA GLU A 41 -13.95 13.33 0.50
C GLU A 41 -12.57 13.72 -0.08
N ARG A 42 -11.77 12.70 -0.41
CA ARG A 42 -10.41 12.81 -0.92
C ARG A 42 -10.18 11.80 -2.04
N ARG A 43 -9.07 11.98 -2.77
CA ARG A 43 -8.48 10.93 -3.61
C ARG A 43 -7.16 10.47 -3.00
N LEU A 44 -6.78 9.23 -3.28
CA LEU A 44 -5.56 8.63 -2.76
C LEU A 44 -4.33 9.46 -3.10
N PHE A 45 -4.27 10.03 -4.31
CA PHE A 45 -3.18 10.89 -4.74
C PHE A 45 -2.88 12.04 -3.76
N ASP A 46 -3.91 12.68 -3.22
CA ASP A 46 -3.73 13.81 -2.30
C ASP A 46 -3.32 13.31 -0.90
N LEU A 47 -3.80 12.14 -0.48
CA LEU A 47 -3.45 11.52 0.80
C LEU A 47 -1.97 11.12 0.86
N LYS A 48 -1.46 10.51 -0.22
CA LYS A 48 -0.04 10.13 -0.37
C LYS A 48 0.90 11.29 -0.74
N SER A 49 0.40 12.52 -0.80
CA SER A 49 1.24 13.69 -1.08
C SER A 49 2.26 13.94 0.04
N GLY A 50 3.38 14.61 -0.25
CA GLY A 50 4.38 14.97 0.77
C GLY A 50 5.67 14.14 0.77
N GLY A 51 5.85 13.20 -0.15
CA GLY A 51 7.13 12.52 -0.36
C GLY A 51 7.53 11.53 0.72
N GLN A 52 6.57 11.09 1.53
CA GLN A 52 6.74 10.06 2.57
C GLN A 52 6.33 8.69 2.01
N PHE A 53 6.72 7.62 2.71
CA PHE A 53 6.14 6.30 2.42
C PHE A 53 4.66 6.31 2.82
N THR A 54 3.84 5.52 2.13
CA THR A 54 2.42 5.35 2.47
C THR A 54 2.10 3.86 2.56
N LEU A 55 1.58 3.42 3.69
CA LEU A 55 1.13 2.06 3.92
C LEU A 55 -0.40 2.04 3.98
N LEU A 56 -1.02 1.23 3.12
CA LEU A 56 -2.46 1.02 3.08
C LEU A 56 -2.79 -0.32 3.73
N HIS A 57 -3.74 -0.31 4.65
CA HIS A 57 -4.24 -1.48 5.35
C HIS A 57 -5.67 -1.78 4.92
N PHE A 58 -5.87 -2.85 4.14
CA PHE A 58 -7.20 -3.32 3.75
C PHE A 58 -7.67 -4.36 4.77
N GLY A 59 -8.40 -3.92 5.80
CA GLY A 59 -8.87 -4.81 6.89
C GLY A 59 -7.75 -5.42 7.77
N ALA A 60 -6.49 -5.26 7.39
CA ALA A 60 -5.33 -5.67 8.16
C ALA A 60 -5.16 -4.79 9.40
N SER A 61 -5.05 -5.42 10.56
CA SER A 61 -4.73 -4.75 11.82
C SER A 61 -3.25 -4.99 12.14
N GLY A 62 -2.48 -3.92 12.27
CA GLY A 62 -1.05 -3.97 12.56
C GLY A 62 -0.43 -2.59 12.38
N ALA A 63 0.63 -2.31 13.11
CA ALA A 63 1.40 -1.09 12.98
C ALA A 63 2.86 -1.46 12.71
N VAL A 64 3.54 -0.64 11.92
CA VAL A 64 5.00 -0.71 11.81
C VAL A 64 5.57 -0.03 13.06
N GLU A 65 6.05 -0.83 14.01
CA GLU A 65 6.52 -0.36 15.33
C GLU A 65 7.74 0.58 15.24
N SER A 66 8.60 0.38 14.22
CA SER A 66 9.71 1.29 13.95
C SER A 66 10.06 1.32 12.46
N SER A 67 10.25 2.52 11.94
CA SER A 67 10.69 2.78 10.57
C SER A 67 11.76 3.88 10.62
N PRO A 68 12.88 3.75 9.89
CA PRO A 68 13.86 4.82 9.74
C PRO A 68 13.33 5.98 8.87
N PHE A 69 12.17 5.81 8.23
CA PHE A 69 11.49 6.81 7.41
C PHE A 69 10.17 7.25 8.00
N ASP A 70 9.77 8.47 7.66
CA ASP A 70 8.39 8.92 7.83
C ASP A 70 7.43 8.04 7.01
N LEU A 71 6.48 7.44 7.72
CA LEU A 71 5.47 6.53 7.16
C LEU A 71 4.08 7.07 7.47
N LYS A 72 3.28 7.31 6.42
CA LYS A 72 1.84 7.52 6.55
C LYS A 72 1.13 6.18 6.57
N ASN A 73 0.37 5.91 7.62
CA ASN A 73 -0.48 4.72 7.69
C ASN A 73 -1.90 5.15 7.34
N PHE A 74 -2.57 4.40 6.47
CA PHE A 74 -3.99 4.57 6.23
C PHE A 74 -4.73 3.25 6.38
N HIS A 75 -5.78 3.24 7.19
CA HIS A 75 -6.62 2.09 7.46
C HIS A 75 -7.91 2.19 6.67
N VAL A 76 -8.16 1.21 5.80
CA VAL A 76 -9.43 1.10 5.07
C VAL A 76 -10.45 0.47 6.02
N VAL A 77 -11.42 1.28 6.45
CA VAL A 77 -12.41 0.95 7.47
C VAL A 77 -13.83 1.26 6.97
N GLY A 78 -14.85 0.76 7.67
CA GLY A 78 -16.25 1.04 7.32
C GLY A 78 -16.74 2.43 7.75
N GLN A 79 -16.07 3.05 8.73
CA GLN A 79 -16.41 4.37 9.24
C GLN A 79 -15.13 5.06 9.73
N PRO A 80 -14.87 6.33 9.35
CA PRO A 80 -13.64 6.99 9.73
C PRO A 80 -13.79 7.60 11.13
N ILE A 81 -12.90 7.26 12.04
CA ILE A 81 -12.85 7.79 13.41
C ILE A 81 -11.56 8.58 13.62
N GLY A 82 -10.44 8.09 13.07
CA GLY A 82 -9.12 8.73 13.11
C GLY A 82 -8.74 9.47 11.83
N SER A 83 -7.68 10.28 11.91
CA SER A 83 -7.09 10.97 10.75
C SER A 83 -6.52 10.03 9.69
N ASP A 84 -6.13 8.83 10.13
CA ASP A 84 -5.52 7.79 9.31
C ASP A 84 -6.58 6.83 8.74
N ASP A 85 -7.85 7.04 9.06
CA ASP A 85 -8.94 6.20 8.55
C ASP A 85 -9.43 6.70 7.20
N ILE A 86 -9.59 5.73 6.29
CA ILE A 86 -10.19 5.92 4.98
C ILE A 86 -11.39 4.99 4.85
N VAL A 87 -12.51 5.51 4.36
CA VAL A 87 -13.64 4.69 3.92
C VAL A 87 -13.67 4.61 2.41
N ASP A 88 -13.67 3.39 1.90
CA ASP A 88 -13.83 3.06 0.48
C ASP A 88 -15.22 2.46 0.23
N SER A 89 -16.28 3.27 0.38
CA SER A 89 -17.67 2.78 0.31
C SER A 89 -18.06 2.20 -1.05
N GLU A 90 -17.46 2.71 -2.14
CA GLU A 90 -17.72 2.23 -3.50
C GLU A 90 -16.72 1.12 -3.93
N GLY A 91 -15.76 0.74 -3.08
CA GLY A 91 -14.78 -0.30 -3.36
C GLY A 91 -13.77 0.08 -4.45
N HIS A 92 -13.61 1.37 -4.74
CA HIS A 92 -12.72 1.85 -5.79
C HIS A 92 -11.25 1.60 -5.46
N LEU A 93 -10.86 1.82 -4.21
CA LEU A 93 -9.50 1.59 -3.76
C LEU A 93 -9.22 0.10 -3.71
N ALA A 94 -10.10 -0.70 -3.12
CA ALA A 94 -9.94 -2.16 -3.07
C ALA A 94 -9.84 -2.77 -4.47
N SER A 95 -10.74 -2.37 -5.39
CA SER A 95 -10.72 -2.81 -6.78
C SER A 95 -9.44 -2.39 -7.52
N ALA A 96 -9.02 -1.13 -7.35
CA ALA A 96 -7.83 -0.61 -8.01
C ALA A 96 -6.56 -1.36 -7.60
N TYR A 97 -6.49 -1.85 -6.37
CA TYR A 97 -5.35 -2.61 -5.86
C TYR A 97 -5.53 -4.13 -5.90
N CYS A 98 -6.68 -4.61 -6.40
CA CYS A 98 -7.09 -6.02 -6.29
C CYS A 98 -7.00 -6.56 -4.84
N ALA A 99 -7.21 -5.69 -3.85
CA ALA A 99 -6.99 -5.97 -2.45
C ALA A 99 -8.16 -6.73 -1.80
N ALA A 100 -7.83 -7.64 -0.89
CA ALA A 100 -8.76 -8.39 -0.05
C ALA A 100 -8.72 -7.92 1.41
N ASP A 101 -9.56 -8.52 2.26
CA ASP A 101 -9.66 -8.27 3.71
C ASP A 101 -8.44 -8.82 4.47
N ARG A 102 -7.26 -8.27 4.21
CA ARG A 102 -5.96 -8.42 4.90
C ARG A 102 -4.81 -7.81 4.09
N THR A 103 -5.06 -7.34 2.86
CA THR A 103 -3.98 -6.88 2.00
C THR A 103 -3.28 -5.66 2.60
N LEU A 104 -1.95 -5.70 2.60
CA LEU A 104 -1.08 -4.56 2.90
C LEU A 104 -0.44 -4.08 1.61
N VAL A 105 -0.41 -2.76 1.40
CA VAL A 105 0.27 -2.16 0.25
C VAL A 105 1.19 -1.05 0.72
N LEU A 106 2.48 -1.19 0.47
CA LEU A 106 3.46 -0.14 0.73
C LEU A 106 3.75 0.62 -0.57
N VAL A 107 3.65 1.95 -0.51
CA VAL A 107 3.94 2.87 -1.62
C VAL A 107 5.15 3.74 -1.26
N ARG A 108 6.11 3.81 -2.18
CA ARG A 108 7.34 4.61 -2.05
C ARG A 108 7.07 6.11 -2.25
N PRO A 109 7.92 6.99 -1.71
CA PRO A 109 8.06 8.35 -2.19
C PRO A 109 8.22 8.34 -3.73
N GLY A 110 7.30 9.00 -4.43
CA GLY A 110 7.23 8.98 -5.90
C GLY A 110 6.07 8.16 -6.49
N GLY A 111 5.35 7.39 -5.67
CA GLY A 111 4.07 6.77 -6.05
C GLY A 111 4.20 5.43 -6.77
N TYR A 112 5.26 4.67 -6.51
CA TYR A 112 5.40 3.29 -6.97
C TYR A 112 5.20 2.32 -5.80
N MET A 113 4.59 1.18 -6.06
CA MET A 113 4.41 0.14 -5.04
C MET A 113 5.77 -0.48 -4.70
N ALA A 114 6.10 -0.49 -3.41
CA ALA A 114 7.26 -1.19 -2.89
C ALA A 114 6.97 -2.66 -2.62
N LEU A 115 5.76 -2.94 -2.13
CA LEU A 115 5.36 -4.22 -1.58
C LEU A 115 3.85 -4.34 -1.62
N ILE A 116 3.35 -5.54 -1.91
CA ILE A 116 1.96 -5.94 -1.70
C ILE A 116 1.96 -7.29 -0.97
N SER A 117 1.17 -7.41 0.10
CA SER A 117 1.00 -8.66 0.83
C SER A 117 -0.47 -8.95 1.10
N ASP A 118 -1.06 -9.94 0.43
CA ASP A 118 -2.42 -10.42 0.67
C ASP A 118 -2.54 -11.14 2.02
N ALA A 119 -1.44 -11.71 2.52
CA ALA A 119 -1.39 -12.30 3.86
C ALA A 119 -1.44 -11.26 4.99
N GLY A 120 -1.20 -9.98 4.69
CA GLY A 120 -1.11 -8.91 5.66
C GLY A 120 0.18 -8.94 6.49
N ASP A 121 1.30 -9.33 5.86
CA ASP A 121 2.58 -9.47 6.54
C ASP A 121 3.25 -8.11 6.84
N ILE A 122 3.02 -7.61 8.05
CA ILE A 122 3.62 -6.35 8.53
C ILE A 122 5.13 -6.48 8.77
N SER A 123 5.63 -7.71 9.01
CA SER A 123 7.07 -7.96 9.18
C SER A 123 7.79 -7.75 7.87
N ALA A 124 7.20 -8.18 6.74
CA ALA A 124 7.75 -7.92 5.41
C ALA A 124 7.86 -6.41 5.10
N VAL A 125 6.90 -5.60 5.55
CA VAL A 125 6.97 -4.12 5.46
C VAL A 125 8.14 -3.57 6.29
N SER A 126 8.27 -4.03 7.54
CA SER A 126 9.30 -3.56 8.46
C SER A 126 10.71 -3.93 7.98
N GLU A 127 10.89 -5.17 7.50
CA GLU A 127 12.15 -5.65 6.90
C GLU A 127 12.52 -4.87 5.63
N TYR A 128 11.53 -4.59 4.77
CA TYR A 128 11.76 -3.77 3.57
C TYR A 128 12.29 -2.38 3.95
N LEU A 129 11.63 -1.70 4.89
CA LEU A 129 12.04 -0.36 5.34
C LEU A 129 13.42 -0.39 6.02
N ALA A 130 13.71 -1.39 6.84
CA ALA A 130 15.02 -1.56 7.47
C ALA A 130 16.16 -1.86 6.47
N THR A 131 15.84 -2.47 5.32
CA THR A 131 16.84 -2.81 4.29
C THR A 131 17.27 -1.60 3.46
N ILE A 132 16.38 -0.61 3.29
CA ILE A 132 16.64 0.57 2.46
C ILE A 132 17.05 1.83 3.24
N GLY A 133 16.91 1.81 4.58
CA GLY A 133 17.33 2.87 5.49
C GLY A 133 18.76 2.69 5.98
#